data_AF-A0A835BKM6-F1
#
_entry.id   AF-A0A835BKM6-F1
#
_cell.length_a   1.000
_cell.length_b   1.000
_cell.length_c   1.000
_cell.angle_alpha   90.00
_cell.angle_beta   90.00
_cell.angle_gamma   90.00
#
_symmetry.space_group_name_H-M   'P 1'
#
loop_
_entity.id
_entity.type
_entity.pdbx_description
1 polymer ?
#
loop_
_entity_poly.entity_id
_entity_poly.type
_entity_poly.pdbx_seq_one_letter_code
_entity_poly.pdbx_strand_id
1 'polypeptide(L)'
;MSMRQIRSILNPKPPTPWPSPYHELRESNLSLVPLPGEEMDDERRELYATAKEFQRMEEDDAKLREWVRNEVETKGYVEMDDDWVRRRAEVSAIAGEAMKKARALLINDTEEEDDSDDESDYDDDDDGDDEFYF
;
A
#
# COMPACT_ATOMS: atom_id res chain seq x y z
N MET A 1 17.27 -10.52 7.72
CA MET A 1 16.59 -9.74 6.67
C MET A 1 17.58 -9.29 5.58
N SER A 2 17.23 -9.38 4.29
CA SER A 2 18.14 -9.03 3.18
C SER A 2 18.13 -7.54 2.81
N MET A 3 19.21 -7.05 2.17
CA MET A 3 19.31 -5.66 1.71
C MET A 3 18.21 -5.28 0.71
N ARG A 4 17.78 -6.25 -0.13
CA ARG A 4 16.66 -6.06 -1.07
C ARG A 4 15.35 -5.81 -0.34
N GLN A 5 15.08 -6.57 0.72
CA GLN A 5 13.91 -6.38 1.57
C GLN A 5 13.96 -5.03 2.31
N ILE A 6 15.14 -4.65 2.84
CA ILE A 6 15.31 -3.37 3.54
C ILE A 6 14.99 -2.21 2.60
N ARG A 7 15.54 -2.25 1.38
CA ARG A 7 15.24 -1.26 0.33
C ARG A 7 13.74 -1.24 -0.01
N SER A 8 13.10 -2.39 -0.12
CA SER A 8 11.66 -2.47 -0.40
C SER A 8 10.78 -1.90 0.72
N ILE A 9 11.21 -1.97 1.98
CA ILE A 9 10.50 -1.33 3.09
C ILE A 9 10.72 0.17 3.08
N LEU A 10 11.98 0.62 2.93
CA LEU A 10 12.34 2.05 2.97
C LEU A 10 11.78 2.83 1.77
N ASN A 11 11.78 2.21 0.60
CA ASN A 11 11.25 2.74 -0.65
C ASN A 11 10.15 1.80 -1.14
N PRO A 12 8.96 1.84 -0.50
CA PRO A 12 7.85 1.06 -0.99
C PRO A 12 7.47 1.57 -2.38
N LYS A 13 6.96 0.66 -3.22
CA LYS A 13 6.22 1.09 -4.41
C LYS A 13 5.13 2.07 -3.96
N PRO A 14 4.84 3.13 -4.75
CA PRO A 14 3.80 4.08 -4.38
C PRO A 14 2.53 3.28 -4.05
N PRO A 15 1.92 3.53 -2.88
CA PRO A 15 0.73 2.80 -2.50
C PRO A 15 -0.33 3.02 -3.58
N THR A 16 -1.08 1.97 -3.89
CA THR A 16 -2.30 2.14 -4.68
C THR A 16 -3.13 3.21 -3.98
N PRO A 17 -3.53 4.29 -4.68
CA PRO A 17 -4.32 5.34 -4.06
C PRO A 17 -5.58 4.73 -3.46
N TRP A 18 -6.04 5.29 -2.34
CA TRP A 18 -7.27 4.85 -1.69
C TRP A 18 -8.40 4.88 -2.73
N PRO A 19 -9.27 3.86 -2.77
CA PRO A 19 -10.44 3.92 -3.63
C PRO A 19 -11.24 5.21 -3.34
N SER A 20 -11.78 5.85 -4.39
CA SER A 20 -12.36 7.21 -4.31
C SER A 20 -13.27 7.46 -3.10
N PRO A 21 -14.21 6.55 -2.74
CA PRO A 21 -15.09 6.77 -1.59
C PRO A 21 -14.35 6.98 -0.27
N TYR A 22 -13.22 6.28 -0.06
CA TYR A 22 -12.43 6.42 1.17
C TYR A 22 -11.53 7.65 1.14
N HIS A 23 -11.03 8.01 -0.04
CA HIS A 23 -10.24 9.23 -0.23
C HIS A 23 -11.09 10.48 0.07
N GLU A 24 -12.28 10.57 -0.54
CA GLU A 24 -13.24 11.65 -0.29
C GLU A 24 -13.67 11.69 1.19
N LEU A 25 -13.87 10.54 1.81
CA LEU A 25 -14.20 10.45 3.23
C LEU A 25 -13.08 11.01 4.12
N ARG A 26 -11.83 10.71 3.79
CA ARG A 26 -10.66 11.23 4.52
C ARG A 26 -10.49 12.74 4.33
N GLU A 27 -10.71 13.26 3.12
CA GLU A 27 -10.60 14.70 2.84
C GLU A 27 -11.70 15.51 3.52
N SER A 28 -12.93 14.98 3.55
CA SER A 28 -14.06 15.61 4.23
C SER A 28 -14.03 15.44 5.75
N ASN A 29 -13.47 14.33 6.24
CA ASN A 29 -13.39 14.01 7.65
C ASN A 29 -12.07 13.29 8.02
N LEU A 30 -11.04 14.09 8.30
CA LEU A 30 -9.71 13.61 8.68
C LEU A 30 -9.70 12.68 9.91
N SER A 31 -10.69 12.83 10.81
CA SER A 31 -10.78 12.01 12.02
C SER A 31 -11.39 10.64 11.78
N LEU A 32 -12.03 10.44 10.61
CA LEU A 32 -12.76 9.22 10.25
C LEU A 32 -13.75 8.76 11.34
N VAL A 33 -14.35 9.73 12.05
CA VAL A 33 -15.40 9.50 13.04
C VAL A 33 -16.75 9.82 12.40
N PRO A 34 -17.71 8.88 12.35
CA PRO A 34 -19.04 9.14 11.80
C PRO A 34 -19.70 10.35 12.47
N LEU A 35 -20.41 11.17 11.69
CA LEU A 35 -21.17 12.29 12.24
C LEU A 35 -22.46 11.78 12.92
N PRO A 36 -23.06 12.57 13.84
CA PRO A 36 -24.32 12.22 14.46
C PRO A 36 -25.41 11.95 13.41
N GLY A 37 -25.98 10.75 13.43
CA GLY A 37 -26.98 10.29 12.45
C GLY A 37 -26.43 9.32 11.39
N GLU A 38 -25.15 9.43 11.04
CA GLU A 38 -24.46 8.48 10.15
C GLU A 38 -24.15 7.15 10.85
N GLU A 39 -24.08 7.17 12.18
CA GLU A 39 -23.90 5.97 13.01
C GLU A 39 -25.06 4.97 12.93
N MET A 40 -26.22 5.39 12.41
CA MET A 40 -27.40 4.56 12.21
C MET A 40 -27.45 3.90 10.84
N ASP A 41 -26.57 4.34 9.92
CA ASP A 41 -26.44 3.77 8.59
C ASP A 41 -25.31 2.73 8.59
N ASP A 42 -25.69 1.46 8.38
CA ASP A 42 -24.77 0.33 8.43
C ASP A 42 -23.69 0.43 7.34
N GLU A 43 -24.05 0.86 6.14
CA GLU A 43 -23.12 1.01 5.00
C GLU A 43 -22.11 2.12 5.30
N ARG A 44 -22.59 3.24 5.86
CA ARG A 44 -21.75 4.37 6.26
C ARG A 44 -20.77 3.98 7.36
N ARG A 45 -21.20 3.22 8.36
CA ARG A 45 -20.33 2.71 9.43
C ARG A 45 -19.26 1.76 8.90
N GLU A 46 -19.63 0.88 7.98
CA GLU A 46 -18.66 -0.03 7.35
C GLU A 46 -17.61 0.76 6.56
N LEU A 47 -18.04 1.78 5.80
CA LEU A 47 -17.14 2.67 5.06
C LEU A 47 -16.12 3.35 6.00
N TYR A 48 -16.58 3.91 7.12
CA TYR A 48 -15.71 4.51 8.14
C TYR A 48 -14.75 3.49 8.76
N ALA A 49 -15.22 2.28 9.05
CA ALA A 49 -14.40 1.22 9.60
C ALA A 49 -13.28 0.81 8.63
N THR A 50 -13.60 0.63 7.35
CA THR A 50 -12.59 0.29 6.34
C THR A 50 -11.58 1.43 6.13
N ALA A 51 -12.04 2.68 6.05
CA ALA A 51 -11.16 3.84 5.93
C ALA A 51 -10.18 3.93 7.10
N LYS A 52 -10.65 3.64 8.32
CA LYS A 52 -9.81 3.65 9.53
C LYS A 52 -8.75 2.56 9.51
N GLU A 53 -9.06 1.38 8.98
CA GLU A 53 -8.07 0.32 8.79
C GLU A 53 -7.00 0.72 7.76
N PHE A 54 -7.37 1.38 6.66
CA PHE A 54 -6.39 1.93 5.72
C PHE A 54 -5.46 2.96 6.39
N GLN A 55 -6.03 3.91 7.17
CA GLN A 55 -5.22 4.88 7.91
C GLN A 55 -4.24 4.19 8.86
N ARG A 56 -4.70 3.19 9.60
CA ARG A 56 -3.88 2.41 10.52
C ARG A 56 -2.75 1.68 9.81
N MET A 57 -3.02 1.07 8.66
CA MET A 57 -1.98 0.43 7.84
C MET A 57 -0.92 1.44 7.38
N GLU A 58 -1.32 2.64 6.93
CA GLU A 58 -0.37 3.69 6.56
C GLU A 58 0.52 4.12 7.72
N GLU A 59 -0.05 4.27 8.92
CA GLU A 59 0.68 4.62 10.14
C GLU A 59 1.66 3.53 10.57
N ASP A 60 1.24 2.26 10.56
CA ASP A 60 2.10 1.14 10.94
C ASP A 60 3.24 0.95 9.93
N ASP A 61 2.98 1.17 8.64
CA ASP A 61 4.00 1.21 7.60
C ASP A 61 4.98 2.36 7.79
N ALA A 62 4.51 3.55 8.19
CA ALA A 62 5.37 4.68 8.49
C ALA A 62 6.29 4.41 9.68
N LYS A 63 5.75 3.85 10.78
CA LYS A 63 6.53 3.45 11.96
C LYS A 63 7.58 2.41 11.61
N LEU A 64 7.21 1.42 10.79
CA LEU A 64 8.15 0.40 10.32
C LEU A 64 9.29 1.01 9.51
N ARG A 65 8.99 1.94 8.59
CA ARG A 65 10.02 2.63 7.80
C ARG A 65 10.98 3.42 8.66
N GLU A 66 10.46 4.16 9.63
CA GLU A 66 11.29 4.92 10.58
C GLU A 66 12.18 4.00 11.41
N TRP A 67 11.61 2.91 11.94
CA TRP A 67 12.36 1.93 12.70
C TRP A 67 13.47 1.25 11.87
N VAL A 68 13.15 0.81 10.65
CA VAL A 68 14.13 0.21 9.72
C VAL A 68 15.25 1.21 9.40
N ARG A 69 14.91 2.49 9.18
CA ARG A 69 15.90 3.54 8.93
C ARG A 69 16.85 3.69 10.11
N ASN A 70 16.31 3.80 11.32
CA ASN A 70 17.11 3.93 12.55
C ASN A 70 18.02 2.72 12.79
N GLU A 71 17.53 1.50 12.56
CA GLU A 71 18.33 0.28 12.69
C GLU A 71 19.48 0.22 11.68
N VAL A 72 19.21 0.57 10.42
CA VAL A 72 20.25 0.63 9.38
C VAL A 72 21.28 1.71 9.70
N GLU A 73 20.86 2.89 10.16
CA GLU A 73 21.77 3.98 10.55
C GLU A 73 22.64 3.61 11.77
N THR A 74 22.07 2.89 12.74
CA THR A 74 22.77 2.55 13.99
C THR A 74 23.65 1.32 13.87
N LYS A 75 23.19 0.29 13.14
CA LYS A 75 23.82 -1.05 13.12
C LYS A 75 24.33 -1.46 11.74
N GLY A 76 23.87 -0.82 10.67
CA GLY A 76 24.16 -1.20 9.28
C GLY A 76 23.33 -2.39 8.77
N TYR A 77 22.49 -3.00 9.61
CA TYR A 77 21.60 -4.10 9.27
C TYR A 77 20.31 -4.06 10.10
N VAL A 78 19.32 -4.86 9.69
CA VAL A 78 18.04 -5.02 10.40
C VAL A 78 17.86 -6.47 10.81
N GLU A 79 17.69 -6.69 12.11
CA GLU A 79 17.30 -7.99 12.65
C GLU A 79 15.78 -8.04 12.77
N MET A 80 15.17 -8.96 12.00
CA MET A 80 13.73 -9.19 11.98
C MET A 80 13.48 -10.67 11.87
N ASP A 81 12.44 -11.12 12.56
CA ASP A 81 11.95 -12.47 12.51
C ASP A 81 11.50 -12.82 11.08
N ASP A 82 12.07 -13.89 10.52
CA ASP A 82 11.82 -14.30 9.13
C ASP A 82 10.35 -14.72 8.91
N ASP A 83 9.68 -15.30 9.91
CA ASP A 83 8.25 -15.61 9.84
C ASP A 83 7.40 -14.34 9.82
N TRP A 84 7.79 -13.31 10.56
CA TRP A 84 7.14 -12.01 10.50
C TRP A 84 7.29 -11.38 9.11
N VAL A 85 8.50 -11.41 8.54
CA VAL A 85 8.77 -10.84 7.20
C VAL A 85 7.95 -11.56 6.12
N ARG A 86 7.91 -12.89 6.19
CA ARG A 86 7.11 -13.71 5.28
C ARG A 86 5.62 -13.39 5.40
N ARG A 87 5.07 -13.38 6.63
CA ARG A 87 3.65 -13.08 6.86
C ARG A 87 3.28 -11.69 6.36
N ARG A 88 4.16 -10.71 6.55
CA ARG A 88 3.92 -9.35 6.06
C ARG A 88 3.89 -9.31 4.53
N ALA A 89 4.81 -9.99 3.86
CA ALA A 89 4.80 -10.08 2.40
C ALA A 89 3.51 -10.73 1.87
N GLU A 90 3.02 -11.80 2.52
CA GLU A 90 1.74 -12.45 2.21
C GLU A 90 0.56 -11.48 2.39
N VAL A 91 0.50 -10.78 3.53
CA VAL A 91 -0.56 -9.79 3.81
C VAL A 91 -0.53 -8.64 2.81
N SER A 92 0.65 -8.10 2.48
CA SER A 92 0.79 -7.03 1.49
C SER A 92 0.36 -7.47 0.09
N ALA A 93 0.65 -8.72 -0.30
CA ALA A 93 0.19 -9.26 -1.57
C ALA A 93 -1.34 -9.38 -1.63
N ILE A 94 -1.95 -9.95 -0.59
CA ILE A 94 -3.42 -10.08 -0.48
C ILE A 94 -4.09 -8.70 -0.49
N ALA A 95 -3.57 -7.75 0.30
CA ALA A 95 -4.10 -6.39 0.36
C ALA A 95 -3.98 -5.66 -0.99
N GLY A 96 -2.86 -5.82 -1.70
CA GLY A 96 -2.67 -5.28 -3.04
C GLY A 96 -3.67 -5.84 -4.05
N GLU A 97 -3.90 -7.16 -4.04
CA GLU A 97 -4.92 -7.78 -4.90
C GLU A 97 -6.34 -7.33 -4.54
N ALA A 98 -6.66 -7.22 -3.25
CA ALA A 98 -7.96 -6.76 -2.77
C ALA A 98 -8.21 -5.31 -3.20
N MET A 99 -7.22 -4.42 -3.06
CA MET A 99 -7.31 -3.04 -3.54
C MET A 99 -7.48 -2.97 -5.06
N LYS A 100 -6.76 -3.78 -5.83
CA LYS A 100 -6.91 -3.85 -7.30
C LYS A 100 -8.34 -4.25 -7.69
N LYS A 101 -8.91 -5.25 -7.01
CA LYS A 101 -10.30 -5.69 -7.24
C LYS A 101 -11.31 -4.63 -6.82
N ALA A 102 -11.14 -4.01 -5.66
CA ALA A 102 -12.02 -2.93 -5.19
C ALA A 102 -12.04 -1.76 -6.20
N ARG A 103 -10.88 -1.37 -6.72
CA ARG A 103 -10.77 -0.36 -7.77
C ARG A 103 -11.47 -0.79 -9.06
N ALA A 104 -11.29 -2.03 -9.50
CA ALA A 104 -11.95 -2.54 -10.70
C ALA A 104 -13.48 -2.49 -10.55
N LEU A 105 -14.03 -2.91 -9.41
CA LEU A 105 -15.47 -2.83 -9.16
C LEU A 105 -15.99 -1.38 -9.19
N LEU A 106 -15.24 -0.42 -8.63
CA LEU A 106 -15.60 1.00 -8.65
C LEU A 106 -15.55 1.62 -10.06
N ILE A 107 -14.58 1.21 -10.88
CA ILE A 107 -14.48 1.64 -12.29
C ILE A 107 -15.59 1.01 -13.14
N ASN A 108 -15.90 -0.26 -12.91
CA ASN A 108 -16.98 -0.95 -13.62
C ASN A 108 -18.37 -0.38 -13.33
N ASP A 109 -18.59 0.27 -12.18
CA ASP A 109 -19.83 1.04 -11.91
C ASP A 109 -19.85 2.42 -12.60
N THR A 110 -18.73 2.87 -13.19
CA THR A 110 -18.61 4.18 -13.84
C THR A 110 -18.34 4.15 -15.35
N GLU A 111 -18.15 3.00 -15.97
CA GLU A 111 -17.92 2.91 -17.42
C GLU A 111 -19.21 2.63 -18.20
N GLU A 112 -19.97 3.70 -18.44
CA GLU A 112 -20.32 4.00 -19.83
C GLU A 112 -19.03 4.49 -20.52
N GLU A 113 -18.45 3.62 -21.36
CA GLU A 113 -17.60 3.88 -22.54
C GLU A 113 -16.34 4.77 -22.35
N ASP A 114 -15.13 4.17 -22.32
CA ASP A 114 -14.00 4.64 -23.16
C ASP A 114 -12.92 3.55 -23.33
N ASP A 115 -12.97 2.87 -24.49
CA ASP A 115 -11.92 1.97 -24.97
C ASP A 115 -10.61 2.75 -25.21
N SER A 116 -9.59 2.53 -24.39
CA SER A 116 -8.21 2.69 -24.84
C SER A 116 -7.28 1.64 -24.24
N ASP A 117 -7.20 0.54 -24.98
CA ASP A 117 -6.11 -0.42 -25.02
C ASP A 117 -4.78 0.33 -25.33
N ASP A 118 -3.83 0.33 -24.40
CA ASP A 118 -2.42 0.67 -24.72
C ASP A 118 -1.48 -0.19 -23.86
N GLU A 119 -1.37 -1.44 -24.30
CA GLU A 119 -0.31 -2.38 -23.99
C GLU A 119 1.06 -1.75 -24.29
N SER A 120 1.85 -1.45 -23.26
CA SER A 120 3.30 -1.28 -23.43
C SER A 120 4.06 -2.25 -22.52
N ASP A 121 4.22 -3.44 -23.08
CA ASP A 121 5.19 -4.46 -22.71
C ASP A 121 6.59 -3.93 -23.04
N TYR A 122 7.38 -3.62 -22.00
CA TYR A 122 8.82 -3.41 -22.14
C TYR A 122 9.53 -4.30 -21.11
N ASP A 123 9.67 -5.56 -21.48
CA ASP A 123 10.83 -6.38 -21.13
C ASP A 123 12.07 -5.72 -21.74
N ASP A 124 12.98 -5.24 -20.89
CA ASP A 124 14.38 -5.03 -21.24
C ASP A 124 15.21 -5.42 -20.02
N ASP A 125 15.37 -6.74 -19.85
CA ASP A 125 16.50 -7.33 -19.14
C ASP A 125 17.78 -6.98 -19.91
N ASP A 126 18.46 -5.89 -19.53
CA ASP A 126 19.86 -5.66 -19.89
C ASP A 126 20.73 -5.85 -18.65
N ASP A 127 21.17 -7.11 -18.47
CA ASP A 127 22.26 -7.54 -17.60
C ASP A 127 23.58 -6.89 -18.07
N GLY A 128 23.81 -5.64 -17.66
CA GLY A 128 25.09 -4.95 -17.77
C GLY A 128 26.00 -5.27 -16.58
N ASP A 129 26.64 -6.43 -16.63
CA ASP A 129 27.76 -6.82 -15.76
C ASP A 129 28.99 -5.96 -16.11
N ASP A 130 29.17 -4.82 -15.44
CA ASP A 130 30.41 -4.05 -15.52
C ASP A 130 31.23 -4.21 -14.24
N GLU A 131 32.16 -5.16 -14.32
CA GLU A 131 33.31 -5.35 -13.45
C GLU A 131 34.08 -4.02 -13.26
N PHE A 132 34.00 -3.42 -12.07
CA PHE A 132 35.00 -2.43 -11.66
C PHE A 132 36.23 -3.13 -11.08
N TYR A 133 37.28 -3.23 -11.89
CA TYR A 133 38.64 -3.53 -11.44
C TYR A 133 39.23 -2.34 -10.65
N PHE A 134 39.63 -2.66 -9.40
CA PHE A 134 40.59 -2.01 -8.49
C PHE A 134 40.53 -0.50 -8.22
#